data_AF-N6UQN4-F1
#
_entry.id   AF-N6UQN4-F1
#
_cell.length_a   1.000
_cell.length_b   1.000
_cell.length_c   1.000
_cell.angle_alpha   90.00
_cell.angle_beta   90.00
_cell.angle_gamma   90.00
#
_symmetry.space_group_name_H-M   'P 1'
#
loop_
_entity.id
_entity.type
_entity.pdbx_description
1 polymer ?
#
loop_
_entity_poly.entity_id
_entity_poly.type
_entity_poly.pdbx_seq_one_letter_code
_entity_poly.pdbx_strand_id
1 'polypeptide(L)'
;MTLSKILKSSIFFIATICISSIVTASISKMFYSPYCQASAYAFTKDITKPGQNSFTASQIKNCLMQNGFTDIKRLRLDDKGIWRALVEFKKYNFLVSVDYSGTMSIQNKRKKYDSF
;
A
#
# COMPACT_ATOMS: atom_id res chain seq x y z
N MET A 1 7.12 3.69 70.60
CA MET A 1 6.15 2.88 69.82
C MET A 1 5.75 3.62 68.53
N THR A 2 6.70 3.78 67.60
CA THR A 2 6.50 4.49 66.32
C THR A 2 7.20 3.81 65.15
N LEU A 3 7.73 2.59 65.35
CA LEU A 3 8.36 1.79 64.29
C LEU A 3 7.32 1.06 63.41
N SER A 4 6.08 0.91 63.89
CA SER A 4 4.99 0.23 63.18
C SER A 4 4.23 1.11 62.16
N LYS A 5 4.45 2.43 62.15
CA LYS A 5 3.80 3.35 61.20
C LYS A 5 4.52 3.45 59.85
N ILE A 6 5.84 3.28 59.82
CA ILE A 6 6.63 3.35 58.57
C ILE A 6 6.50 2.04 57.77
N LEU A 7 6.34 0.90 58.45
CA LEU A 7 6.23 -0.41 57.80
C LEU A 7 4.90 -0.59 57.04
N LYS A 8 3.80 0.00 57.51
CA LYS A 8 2.49 -0.07 56.84
C LYS A 8 2.38 0.81 55.59
N SER A 9 3.19 1.89 55.51
CA SER A 9 3.20 2.79 54.34
C SER A 9 3.88 2.13 53.13
N SER A 10 4.88 1.27 53.39
CA SER A 10 5.63 0.58 52.33
C SER A 10 4.82 -0.54 51.64
N ILE A 11 3.88 -1.16 52.35
CA ILE A 11 3.11 -2.31 51.84
C ILE A 11 2.02 -1.88 50.82
N PHE A 12 1.59 -0.62 50.82
CA PHE A 12 0.56 -0.16 49.87
C PHE A 12 1.07 0.20 48.47
N PHE A 13 2.39 0.31 48.27
CA PHE A 13 2.97 0.68 46.96
C PHE A 13 3.36 -0.52 46.07
N ILE A 14 3.25 -1.76 46.57
CA ILE A 14 3.66 -2.98 45.85
C ILE A 14 2.47 -3.75 45.23
N ALA A 15 1.28 -3.14 45.16
CA ALA A 15 0.06 -3.80 44.68
C ALA A 15 -0.62 -3.14 43.46
N THR A 16 0.04 -2.20 42.76
CA THR A 16 -0.56 -1.49 41.60
C THR A 16 0.40 -1.32 40.43
N ILE A 17 1.11 -2.38 40.05
CA ILE A 17 1.63 -2.54 38.68
C ILE A 17 0.91 -3.73 38.03
N CYS A 18 -0.42 -3.59 37.95
CA CYS A 18 -1.23 -4.22 36.93
C CYS A 18 -1.59 -3.13 35.92
N ILE A 19 -0.63 -2.69 35.11
CA ILE A 19 -0.92 -1.97 33.88
C ILE A 19 -0.49 -2.89 32.76
N SER A 20 -1.40 -3.83 32.48
CA SER A 20 -1.72 -4.33 31.15
C SER A 20 -0.62 -4.15 30.12
N SER A 21 0.24 -5.16 29.98
CA SER A 21 0.91 -5.45 28.72
C SER A 21 -0.18 -5.80 27.69
N ILE A 22 -0.85 -4.77 27.15
CA ILE A 22 -1.50 -4.92 25.86
C ILE A 22 -0.33 -5.06 24.90
N VAL A 23 0.07 -6.30 24.65
CA VAL A 23 0.78 -6.63 23.43
C VAL A 23 -0.22 -6.31 22.33
N THR A 24 -0.21 -5.06 21.89
CA THR A 24 -0.79 -4.69 20.60
C THR A 24 0.20 -5.26 19.60
N ALA A 25 0.17 -6.59 19.44
CA ALA A 25 0.76 -7.24 18.29
C ALA A 25 0.07 -6.57 17.11
N SER A 26 0.79 -5.66 16.46
CA SER A 26 0.29 -4.91 15.32
C SER A 26 -0.16 -5.95 14.29
N ILE A 27 -1.46 -6.17 14.17
CA ILE A 27 -2.07 -6.96 13.10
C ILE A 27 -2.02 -6.11 11.81
N SER A 28 -0.85 -5.57 11.47
CA SER A 28 -0.63 -4.82 10.23
C SER A 28 -0.10 -5.72 9.11
N LYS A 29 0.09 -7.02 9.35
CA LYS A 29 0.59 -7.97 8.34
C LYS A 29 -0.48 -8.74 7.56
N MET A 30 -1.74 -8.30 7.57
CA MET A 30 -2.81 -8.96 6.77
C MET A 30 -2.93 -8.45 5.32
N PHE A 31 -2.10 -7.48 4.88
CA PHE A 31 -2.20 -6.95 3.52
C PHE A 31 -0.85 -6.76 2.80
N TYR A 32 0.15 -7.62 3.05
CA TYR A 32 1.23 -7.73 2.06
C TYR A 32 0.72 -8.58 0.90
N SER A 33 -0.05 -7.92 0.03
CA SER A 33 -0.46 -8.48 -1.23
C SER A 33 0.81 -8.77 -2.05
N PRO A 34 1.13 -10.05 -2.36
CA PRO A 34 2.29 -10.37 -3.21
C PRO A 34 2.14 -9.80 -4.63
N TYR A 35 0.95 -9.29 -4.99
CA TYR A 35 0.64 -8.74 -6.31
C TYR A 35 0.79 -7.22 -6.41
N CYS A 36 1.32 -6.55 -5.38
CA CYS A 36 1.53 -5.10 -5.34
C CYS A 36 2.98 -4.72 -5.08
N GLN A 37 3.90 -5.30 -5.85
CA GLN A 37 5.25 -4.77 -5.89
C GLN A 37 5.26 -3.48 -6.70
N ALA A 38 5.43 -2.36 -5.99
CA ALA A 38 5.86 -1.12 -6.59
C ALA A 38 7.29 -1.33 -7.12
N SER A 39 7.45 -1.96 -8.28
CA SER A 39 8.73 -1.95 -8.97
C SER A 39 9.04 -0.49 -9.24
N ALA A 40 10.18 -0.01 -8.73
CA ALA A 40 10.65 1.36 -8.81
C ALA A 40 10.10 2.07 -10.05
N TYR A 41 9.23 3.06 -9.81
CA TYR A 41 8.55 3.89 -10.81
C TYR A 41 9.40 4.07 -12.06
N ALA A 42 9.26 3.17 -13.03
CA ALA A 42 9.91 3.28 -14.32
C ALA A 42 9.10 4.29 -15.13
N PHE A 43 9.16 5.55 -14.69
CA PHE A 43 8.81 6.70 -15.48
C PHE A 43 9.56 6.52 -16.80
N THR A 44 8.85 6.52 -17.93
CA THR A 44 9.37 6.56 -19.31
C THR A 44 9.57 5.27 -20.11
N LYS A 45 9.28 4.06 -19.62
CA LYS A 45 9.23 2.90 -20.52
C LYS A 45 8.12 1.92 -20.15
N ASP A 46 7.19 1.69 -21.08
CA ASP A 46 6.21 0.61 -20.98
C ASP A 46 6.96 -0.73 -21.08
N ILE A 47 7.37 -1.24 -19.92
CA ILE A 47 8.07 -2.53 -19.76
C ILE A 47 7.10 -3.68 -19.48
N THR A 48 5.79 -3.46 -19.68
CA THR A 48 4.79 -4.47 -19.34
C THR A 48 4.90 -5.69 -20.23
N LYS A 49 4.87 -6.86 -19.60
CA LYS A 49 4.92 -8.14 -20.31
C LYS A 49 3.49 -8.60 -20.62
N PRO A 50 3.16 -8.94 -21.88
CA PRO A 50 1.88 -9.57 -22.18
C PRO A 50 1.78 -10.94 -21.51
N GLY A 51 0.58 -11.37 -21.16
CA GLY A 51 0.34 -12.66 -20.52
C GLY A 51 -1.05 -12.77 -19.91
N GLN A 52 -1.51 -14.00 -19.67
CA GLN A 52 -2.83 -14.21 -19.07
C GLN A 52 -2.82 -13.72 -17.61
N ASN A 53 -3.59 -12.68 -17.35
CA ASN A 53 -3.69 -12.06 -16.04
C ASN A 53 -4.73 -12.77 -15.18
N SER A 54 -4.34 -13.20 -13.99
CA SER A 54 -5.23 -13.83 -13.03
C SER A 54 -5.78 -12.86 -11.98
N PHE A 55 -5.37 -11.59 -12.01
CA PHE A 55 -5.85 -10.59 -11.06
C PHE A 55 -7.26 -10.13 -11.43
N THR A 56 -8.05 -9.87 -10.39
CA THR A 56 -9.37 -9.25 -10.50
C THR A 56 -9.26 -7.73 -10.53
N ALA A 57 -10.28 -7.06 -11.08
CA ALA A 57 -10.35 -5.59 -11.05
C ALA A 57 -10.26 -5.03 -9.63
N SER A 58 -10.86 -5.71 -8.64
CA SER A 58 -10.81 -5.30 -7.23
C SER A 58 -9.39 -5.35 -6.65
N GLN A 59 -8.65 -6.43 -6.94
CA GLN A 59 -7.24 -6.57 -6.54
C GLN A 59 -6.39 -5.44 -7.13
N ILE A 60 -6.56 -5.14 -8.42
CA ILE A 60 -5.81 -4.06 -9.07
C ILE A 60 -6.18 -2.69 -8.52
N LYS A 61 -7.48 -2.43 -8.30
CA LYS A 61 -7.92 -1.16 -7.70
C LYS A 61 -7.30 -0.95 -6.32
N ASN A 62 -7.34 -1.98 -5.47
CA ASN A 62 -6.72 -1.94 -4.15
C ASN A 62 -5.21 -1.72 -4.26
N CYS A 63 -4.57 -2.35 -5.24
CA CYS A 63 -3.16 -2.18 -5.52
C CYS A 63 -2.78 -0.73 -5.84
N LEU A 64 -3.54 -0.12 -6.74
CA LEU A 64 -3.35 1.29 -7.11
C LEU A 64 -3.57 2.21 -5.90
N MET A 65 -4.63 1.98 -5.11
CA MET A 65 -4.89 2.76 -3.90
C MET A 65 -3.76 2.65 -2.87
N GLN A 66 -3.22 1.45 -2.65
CA GLN A 66 -2.07 1.22 -1.76
C GLN A 66 -0.80 1.95 -2.23
N ASN A 67 -0.66 2.18 -3.53
CA ASN A 67 0.45 2.94 -4.12
C ASN A 67 0.21 4.46 -4.11
N GLY A 68 -0.87 4.94 -3.47
CA GLY A 68 -1.18 6.36 -3.34
C GLY A 68 -1.88 6.97 -4.56
N PHE A 69 -2.35 6.13 -5.50
CA PHE A 69 -3.18 6.60 -6.61
C PHE A 69 -4.61 6.85 -6.15
N THR A 70 -5.19 7.95 -6.64
CA THR A 70 -6.58 8.35 -6.41
C THR A 70 -7.32 8.47 -7.74
N ASP A 71 -8.63 8.74 -7.69
CA ASP A 71 -9.46 8.98 -8.88
C ASP A 71 -9.30 7.91 -9.99
N ILE A 72 -9.27 6.64 -9.59
CA ILE A 72 -9.04 5.50 -10.50
C ILE A 72 -10.23 5.38 -11.47
N LYS A 73 -9.96 5.64 -12.74
CA LYS A 73 -10.93 5.67 -13.83
C LYS A 73 -10.51 4.71 -14.94
N ARG A 74 -11.49 4.24 -15.72
CA ARG A 74 -11.27 3.40 -16.91
C ARG A 74 -10.42 2.14 -16.63
N LEU A 75 -10.54 1.58 -15.43
CA LEU A 75 -9.85 0.34 -15.06
C LEU A 75 -10.39 -0.81 -15.90
N ARG A 76 -9.54 -1.41 -16.73
CA ARG A 76 -9.90 -2.52 -17.61
C ARG A 76 -8.71 -3.41 -17.91
N LEU A 77 -8.97 -4.69 -18.15
CA LEU A 77 -8.01 -5.61 -18.74
C LEU A 77 -8.04 -5.43 -20.26
N ASP A 78 -6.88 -5.26 -20.88
CA ASP A 78 -6.78 -5.21 -22.34
C ASP A 78 -6.66 -6.61 -22.98
N ASP A 79 -6.61 -6.64 -24.30
CA ASP A 79 -6.46 -7.84 -25.13
C ASP A 79 -5.13 -8.58 -24.92
N LYS A 80 -4.13 -7.92 -24.32
CA LYS A 80 -2.81 -8.48 -24.01
C LYS A 80 -2.72 -8.99 -22.58
N GLY A 81 -3.81 -8.91 -21.81
CA GLY A 81 -3.84 -9.27 -20.39
C GLY A 81 -3.12 -8.24 -19.50
N ILE A 82 -3.05 -6.98 -19.93
CA ILE A 82 -2.49 -5.88 -19.15
C ILE A 82 -3.64 -5.06 -18.59
N TRP A 83 -3.64 -4.88 -17.27
CA TRP A 83 -4.57 -3.95 -16.63
C TRP A 83 -4.17 -2.52 -16.93
N ARG A 84 -5.11 -1.70 -17.38
CA ARG A 84 -4.90 -0.28 -17.66
C ARG A 84 -5.85 0.55 -16.84
N ALA A 85 -5.36 1.64 -16.27
CA ALA A 85 -6.18 2.60 -15.53
C ALA A 85 -5.68 4.03 -15.78
N LEU A 86 -6.61 4.98 -15.81
CA LEU A 86 -6.32 6.39 -15.62
C LEU A 86 -6.39 6.68 -14.13
N VAL A 87 -5.36 7.29 -13.57
CA VAL A 87 -5.28 7.57 -12.13
C VAL A 87 -4.76 8.97 -11.88
N GLU A 88 -5.07 9.51 -10.72
CA GLU A 88 -4.48 10.73 -10.21
C GLU A 88 -3.35 10.41 -9.21
N PHE A 89 -2.23 11.09 -9.34
CA PHE A 89 -1.14 11.06 -8.38
C PHE A 89 -0.53 12.46 -8.28
N LYS A 90 -0.42 13.00 -7.06
CA LYS A 90 0.12 14.35 -6.82
C LYS A 90 -0.55 15.44 -7.69
N LYS A 91 -1.88 15.38 -7.88
CA LYS A 91 -2.69 16.29 -8.73
C LYS A 91 -2.44 16.18 -10.24
N TYR A 92 -1.70 15.18 -10.69
CA TYR A 92 -1.48 14.89 -12.11
C TYR A 92 -2.14 13.59 -12.51
N ASN A 93 -2.67 13.56 -13.73
CA ASN A 93 -3.28 12.36 -14.30
C ASN A 93 -2.24 11.52 -15.03
N PHE A 94 -2.18 10.23 -14.71
CA PHE A 94 -1.28 9.25 -15.31
C PHE A 94 -2.06 8.07 -15.88
N LEU A 95 -1.53 7.47 -16.94
CA LEU A 95 -1.96 6.15 -17.36
C LEU A 95 -1.04 5.13 -16.70
N VAL A 96 -1.63 4.22 -15.92
CA VAL A 96 -0.90 3.13 -15.28
C VAL A 96 -1.25 1.83 -15.99
N SER A 97 -0.22 1.02 -16.24
CA SER A 97 -0.36 -0.34 -16.74
C SER A 97 0.17 -1.32 -15.69
N VAL A 98 -0.54 -2.40 -15.43
CA VAL A 98 -0.13 -3.49 -14.53
C VAL A 98 -0.14 -4.80 -15.31
N ASP A 99 1.00 -5.47 -15.38
CA ASP A 99 1.13 -6.73 -16.12
C ASP A 99 0.72 -7.97 -15.31
N TYR A 100 0.83 -9.15 -15.92
CA TYR A 100 0.45 -10.43 -15.28
C TYR A 100 1.33 -10.76 -14.05
N SER A 101 2.52 -10.19 -13.94
CA SER A 101 3.44 -10.38 -12.81
C SER A 101 3.17 -9.40 -11.66
N GLY A 102 2.23 -8.47 -11.83
CA GLY A 102 1.99 -7.39 -10.86
C GLY A 102 2.96 -6.22 -11.01
N THR A 103 3.78 -6.20 -12.07
CA THR A 103 4.70 -5.10 -12.34
C THR A 103 3.91 -3.89 -12.84
N MET A 104 4.07 -2.75 -12.18
CA MET A 104 3.39 -1.50 -12.54
C MET A 104 4.31 -0.59 -13.35
N SER A 105 3.79 -0.04 -14.45
CA SER A 105 4.44 1.02 -15.22
C SER A 105 3.55 2.25 -15.31
N ILE A 106 4.16 3.42 -15.27
CA ILE A 106 3.45 4.71 -15.32
C ILE A 106 3.87 5.45 -16.58
N GLN A 107 2.87 5.81 -17.36
CA GLN A 107 3.02 6.65 -18.53
C GLN A 107 2.46 8.05 -18.20
N ASN A 108 3.33 9.05 -18.29
CA ASN A 108 2.91 10.44 -18.21
C ASN A 108 2.16 10.80 -19.49
N LYS A 109 1.01 11.47 -19.38
CA LYS A 109 0.29 12.03 -20.53
C LYS A 109 1.00 13.22 -21.20
N ARG A 110 2.24 13.56 -20.81
CA ARG A 110 3.11 14.49 -21.53
C ARG A 110 3.92 13.77 -22.61
N LYS A 111 3.25 13.47 -23.73
CA LYS A 111 3.89 13.52 -25.06
C LYS A 111 2.91 14.20 -26.02
N LYS A 112 2.80 15.52 -25.86
CA LYS A 112 2.38 16.41 -26.94
C LYS A 112 3.67 17.07 -27.40
N TYR A 113 4.13 16.71 -28.61
CA TYR A 113 5.30 17.29 -29.30
C TYR A 113 6.68 16.91 -28.77
N ASP A 114 7.18 15.73 -29.17
CA ASP A 114 8.58 15.68 -29.63
C ASP A 114 8.51 15.90 -31.15
N SER A 115 8.44 17.17 -31.55
CA SER A 115 8.70 17.61 -32.91
C SER A 115 10.20 17.43 -33.16
N PHE A 116 10.58 16.72 -34.23
CA PHE A 116 11.60 17.08 -35.22
C PHE A 116 11.53 16.06 -36.37
#